data_AF-A0A0J8RQN6-F1
#
_entry.id   AF-A0A0J8RQN6-F1
#
_cell.length_a   1.000
_cell.length_b   1.000
_cell.length_c   1.000
_cell.angle_alpha   90.00
_cell.angle_beta   90.00
_cell.angle_gamma   90.00
#
_symmetry.space_group_name_H-M   'P 1'
#
loop_
_entity.id
_entity.type
_entity.pdbx_description
1 polymer ?
#
loop_
_entity_poly.entity_id
_entity_poly.type
_entity_poly.pdbx_seq_one_letter_code
_entity_poly.pdbx_strand_id
1 'polypeptide(L)'
;MGREAIRTAMHVDRNKPAAEQPGVHNRWHPDIPAAATIKNGETVKIECLDWTGGQIKNNDSADDVRDIDLTGVHYLTGPFHIETAEPGDVLLVEIQDIQPFQNQPWGFTGVFSKNNGGGFLSEFYPQAAKAIWDFEGIFCSSRHIPGVRFAGLIHPGILGCAPSAEILAEWNRRESELVQEYGSDTVARLPEPRNAHTGSAEGEVHARICREGARTIPGRPEHGGNCDIKNLSRGSKVYLPVHVPGAKFSVGDLHFSQGDGEISFCGAIEMAGVITIKFNVIKNGMEQIGMKSPLFHQGPVEPQFGPGRYLTFEGFSVDHNGKQHYLDATVAYRETCRRVIEYLRRYAYNDYQVYLLLSCAPVQGHIARPG
;
A
#
# COMPACT_ATOMS: atom_id res chain seq x y z
N MET A 1 -29.38 2.43 -10.25
CA MET A 1 -28.46 2.03 -9.16
C MET A 1 -29.20 2.14 -7.84
N GLY A 2 -28.89 1.28 -6.86
CA GLY A 2 -29.47 1.34 -5.51
C GLY A 2 -30.82 0.63 -5.29
N ARG A 3 -31.26 -0.23 -6.22
CA ARG A 3 -32.49 -1.04 -6.04
C ARG A 3 -32.24 -2.39 -5.37
N GLU A 4 -30.98 -2.85 -5.40
CA GLU A 4 -30.55 -4.12 -4.82
C GLU A 4 -29.35 -3.88 -3.90
N ALA A 5 -29.17 -4.75 -2.92
CA ALA A 5 -28.03 -4.69 -2.03
C ALA A 5 -26.72 -4.92 -2.81
N ILE A 6 -25.69 -4.16 -2.47
CA ILE A 6 -24.34 -4.41 -3.00
C ILE A 6 -23.83 -5.69 -2.34
N ARG A 7 -23.63 -6.74 -3.14
CA ARG A 7 -23.07 -8.00 -2.65
C ARG A 7 -21.60 -7.84 -2.26
N THR A 8 -21.15 -8.70 -1.35
CA THR A 8 -19.73 -8.88 -1.07
C THR A 8 -19.17 -9.95 -2.02
N ALA A 9 -18.14 -9.60 -2.79
CA ALA A 9 -17.49 -10.50 -3.74
C ALA A 9 -16.52 -11.47 -3.05
N MET A 10 -15.91 -11.05 -1.95
CA MET A 10 -15.08 -11.90 -1.10
C MET A 10 -15.18 -11.43 0.35
N HIS A 11 -15.42 -12.39 1.24
CA HIS A 11 -15.36 -12.22 2.68
C HIS A 11 -14.00 -12.70 3.22
N VAL A 12 -13.51 -12.08 4.28
CA VAL A 12 -12.33 -12.58 5.02
C VAL A 12 -12.70 -12.92 6.46
N ASP A 13 -12.11 -13.99 6.99
CA ASP A 13 -12.29 -14.39 8.38
C ASP A 13 -11.06 -14.00 9.19
N ARG A 14 -11.18 -12.92 9.97
CA ARG A 14 -10.09 -12.41 10.81
C ARG A 14 -9.76 -13.30 12.01
N ASN A 15 -10.56 -14.33 12.28
CA ASN A 15 -10.25 -15.34 13.29
C ASN A 15 -9.44 -16.51 12.71
N LYS A 16 -9.23 -16.54 11.38
CA LYS A 16 -8.41 -17.55 10.70
C LYS A 16 -7.09 -16.96 10.24
N PRO A 17 -6.00 -17.73 10.28
CA PRO A 17 -4.74 -17.31 9.67
C PRO A 17 -4.94 -16.91 8.21
N ALA A 18 -4.31 -15.82 7.77
CA ALA A 18 -4.39 -15.37 6.39
C ALA A 18 -3.92 -16.44 5.40
N ALA A 19 -2.89 -17.21 5.78
CA ALA A 19 -2.33 -18.32 5.00
C ALA A 19 -3.31 -19.48 4.71
N GLU A 20 -4.45 -19.54 5.40
CA GLU A 20 -5.46 -20.59 5.25
C GLU A 20 -6.68 -20.14 4.42
N GLN A 21 -6.68 -18.89 3.92
CA GLN A 21 -7.84 -18.29 3.28
C GLN A 21 -7.68 -18.26 1.74
N PRO A 22 -8.36 -19.13 0.98
CA PRO A 22 -8.12 -19.26 -0.47
C PRO A 22 -8.49 -18.02 -1.29
N GLY A 23 -9.23 -17.07 -0.70
CA GLY A 23 -9.60 -15.79 -1.31
C GLY A 23 -8.53 -14.71 -1.22
N VAL A 24 -7.36 -15.01 -0.62
CA VAL A 24 -6.22 -14.10 -0.54
C VAL A 24 -4.96 -14.69 -1.17
N HIS A 25 -4.03 -13.83 -1.58
CA HIS A 25 -2.70 -14.22 -2.07
C HIS A 25 -1.68 -13.13 -1.72
N ASN A 26 -0.38 -13.45 -1.77
CA ASN A 26 0.69 -12.50 -1.40
C ASN A 26 1.87 -12.45 -2.38
N ARG A 27 1.65 -12.94 -3.61
CA ARG A 27 2.58 -12.86 -4.74
C ARG A 27 1.84 -12.37 -5.97
N TRP A 28 2.54 -11.70 -6.87
CA TRP A 28 2.04 -11.40 -8.20
C TRP A 28 2.47 -12.49 -9.18
N HIS A 29 1.50 -13.12 -9.85
CA HIS A 29 1.76 -14.12 -10.87
C HIS A 29 0.54 -14.30 -11.78
N PRO A 30 0.71 -14.49 -13.10
CA PRO A 30 -0.41 -14.67 -14.04
C PRO A 30 -1.30 -15.88 -13.76
N ASP A 31 -0.81 -16.89 -13.03
CA ASP A 31 -1.45 -18.20 -12.93
C ASP A 31 -2.23 -18.38 -11.62
N ILE A 32 -2.20 -17.41 -10.72
CA ILE A 32 -3.01 -17.45 -9.50
C ILE A 32 -4.49 -17.56 -9.94
N PRO A 33 -5.22 -18.60 -9.50
CA PRO A 33 -6.63 -18.75 -9.85
C PRO A 33 -7.45 -17.58 -9.35
N ALA A 34 -8.50 -17.21 -10.10
CA ALA A 34 -9.42 -16.19 -9.64
C ALA A 34 -10.23 -16.70 -8.45
N ALA A 35 -10.31 -15.91 -7.39
CA ALA A 35 -11.08 -16.22 -6.19
C ALA A 35 -12.60 -16.07 -6.42
N ALA A 36 -13.00 -15.16 -7.32
CA ALA A 36 -14.38 -14.98 -7.75
C ALA A 36 -14.44 -14.24 -9.10
N THR A 37 -15.63 -14.24 -9.71
CA THR A 37 -15.95 -13.47 -10.92
C THR A 37 -16.80 -12.25 -10.59
N ILE A 38 -16.54 -11.14 -11.28
CA ILE A 38 -17.28 -9.88 -11.17
C ILE A 38 -17.69 -9.44 -12.57
N LYS A 39 -18.96 -9.05 -12.74
CA LYS A 39 -19.46 -8.61 -14.04
C LYS A 39 -18.94 -7.23 -14.38
N ASN A 40 -18.73 -6.96 -15.66
CA ASN A 40 -18.44 -5.61 -16.13
C ASN A 40 -19.59 -4.66 -15.77
N GLY A 41 -19.29 -3.51 -15.15
CA GLY A 41 -20.25 -2.53 -14.65
C GLY A 41 -20.80 -2.81 -13.25
N GLU A 42 -20.46 -3.96 -12.64
CA GLU A 42 -20.94 -4.36 -11.31
C GLU A 42 -20.23 -3.58 -10.20
N THR A 43 -21.00 -3.22 -9.17
CA THR A 43 -20.48 -2.70 -7.90
C THR A 43 -20.47 -3.81 -6.87
N VAL A 44 -19.35 -4.01 -6.18
CA VAL A 44 -19.19 -5.03 -5.14
C VAL A 44 -18.46 -4.48 -3.92
N LYS A 45 -18.65 -5.14 -2.78
CA LYS A 45 -17.80 -5.00 -1.59
C LYS A 45 -16.71 -6.07 -1.60
N ILE A 46 -15.52 -5.73 -1.14
CA ILE A 46 -14.41 -6.67 -0.92
C ILE A 46 -13.90 -6.43 0.49
N GLU A 47 -13.87 -7.47 1.29
CA GLU A 47 -13.29 -7.46 2.63
C GLU A 47 -11.79 -7.73 2.54
N CYS A 48 -10.99 -6.97 3.28
CA CYS A 48 -9.53 -7.10 3.31
C CYS A 48 -9.05 -7.28 4.76
N LEU A 49 -8.08 -8.17 4.93
CA LEU A 49 -7.24 -8.20 6.14
C LEU A 49 -6.31 -6.97 6.14
N ASP A 50 -5.71 -6.65 7.28
CA ASP A 50 -4.51 -5.82 7.27
C ASP A 50 -3.39 -6.56 6.52
N TRP A 51 -2.42 -5.83 5.96
CA TRP A 51 -1.42 -6.41 5.07
C TRP A 51 -0.56 -7.51 5.70
N THR A 52 -0.43 -7.50 7.03
CA THR A 52 0.36 -8.48 7.78
C THR A 52 -0.37 -9.79 8.00
N GLY A 53 -1.69 -9.82 7.76
CA GLY A 53 -2.54 -10.95 8.10
C GLY A 53 -2.78 -11.07 9.60
N GLY A 54 -2.74 -9.94 10.33
CA GLY A 54 -2.98 -9.88 11.77
C GLY A 54 -1.77 -10.20 12.64
N GLN A 55 -0.54 -10.07 12.15
CA GLN A 55 0.67 -10.24 12.98
C GLN A 55 0.77 -9.13 14.05
N ILE A 56 0.40 -7.90 13.69
CA ILE A 56 0.45 -6.74 14.60
C ILE A 56 -0.79 -6.67 15.47
N LYS A 57 -0.59 -6.43 16.77
CA LYS A 57 -1.65 -6.41 17.78
C LYS A 57 -1.85 -5.01 18.36
N ASN A 58 -3.09 -4.74 18.76
CA ASN A 58 -3.43 -3.56 19.56
C ASN A 58 -2.95 -3.75 21.00
N ASN A 59 -1.70 -3.36 21.24
CA ASN A 59 -1.05 -3.34 22.55
C ASN A 59 0.02 -2.23 22.54
N ASP A 60 0.73 -2.10 23.66
CA ASP A 60 1.71 -1.03 23.88
C ASP A 60 3.16 -1.52 23.78
N SER A 61 3.40 -2.66 23.12
CA SER A 61 4.75 -3.17 22.79
C SER A 61 4.98 -3.11 21.28
N ALA A 62 6.17 -2.68 20.86
CA ALA A 62 6.59 -2.69 19.45
C ALA A 62 7.30 -4.00 19.04
N ASP A 63 7.31 -5.03 19.89
CA ASP A 63 7.97 -6.30 19.62
C ASP A 63 7.38 -7.00 18.38
N ASP A 64 6.07 -6.91 18.18
CA ASP A 64 5.41 -7.49 17.00
C ASP A 64 5.82 -6.78 15.69
N VAL A 65 6.11 -5.48 15.73
CA VAL A 65 6.71 -4.75 14.59
C VAL A 65 8.19 -5.10 14.41
N ARG A 66 8.93 -5.32 15.52
CA ARG A 66 10.34 -5.73 15.46
C ARG A 66 10.49 -7.11 14.81
N ASP A 67 9.63 -8.05 15.20
CA ASP A 67 9.77 -9.48 14.92
C ASP A 67 8.86 -9.98 13.80
N ILE A 68 8.13 -9.08 13.13
CA ILE A 68 7.24 -9.40 12.01
C ILE A 68 7.96 -10.22 10.92
N ASP A 69 7.31 -11.26 10.41
CA ASP A 69 7.80 -12.01 9.26
C ASP A 69 7.35 -11.34 7.96
N LEU A 70 8.23 -10.51 7.41
CA LEU A 70 8.02 -9.81 6.14
C LEU A 70 8.01 -10.72 4.92
N THR A 71 8.18 -12.05 5.03
CA THR A 71 8.09 -12.94 3.87
C THR A 71 6.65 -13.25 3.46
N GLY A 72 5.70 -13.17 4.40
CA GLY A 72 4.28 -13.43 4.16
C GLY A 72 3.49 -12.24 3.62
N VAL A 73 4.07 -11.06 3.57
CA VAL A 73 3.37 -9.81 3.20
C VAL A 73 3.39 -9.56 1.70
N HIS A 74 2.38 -8.94 1.11
CA HIS A 74 1.12 -8.41 1.67
C HIS A 74 -0.03 -9.38 1.35
N TYR A 75 -0.96 -9.64 2.26
CA TYR A 75 -2.15 -10.46 1.95
C TYR A 75 -3.20 -9.63 1.19
N LEU A 76 -3.30 -9.83 -0.11
CA LEU A 76 -4.25 -9.17 -1.01
C LEU A 76 -5.48 -10.03 -1.21
N THR A 77 -6.65 -9.41 -1.25
CA THR A 77 -7.91 -10.09 -1.55
C THR A 77 -8.13 -10.13 -3.06
N GLY A 78 -8.39 -11.34 -3.58
CA GLY A 78 -8.46 -11.62 -5.01
C GLY A 78 -7.54 -12.78 -5.43
N PRO A 79 -7.15 -12.89 -6.71
CA PRO A 79 -7.57 -12.01 -7.80
C PRO A 79 -9.02 -12.24 -8.22
N PHE A 80 -9.67 -11.19 -8.73
CA PHE A 80 -11.02 -11.25 -9.29
C PHE A 80 -10.96 -11.32 -10.82
N HIS A 81 -11.69 -12.26 -11.40
CA HIS A 81 -11.92 -12.32 -12.83
C HIS A 81 -12.99 -11.30 -13.21
N ILE A 82 -12.62 -10.25 -13.93
CA ILE A 82 -13.55 -9.25 -14.46
C ILE A 82 -14.02 -9.71 -15.83
N GLU A 83 -15.31 -9.98 -15.97
CA GLU A 83 -15.88 -10.43 -17.25
C GLU A 83 -15.54 -9.44 -18.39
N THR A 84 -15.28 -9.97 -19.59
CA THR A 84 -14.98 -9.23 -20.83
C THR A 84 -13.62 -8.53 -20.92
N ALA A 85 -12.85 -8.49 -19.82
CA ALA A 85 -11.51 -7.92 -19.82
C ALA A 85 -10.51 -8.85 -20.53
N GLU A 86 -9.78 -8.31 -21.50
CA GLU A 86 -8.76 -9.01 -22.27
C GLU A 86 -7.45 -8.19 -22.28
N PRO A 87 -6.29 -8.82 -22.51
CA PRO A 87 -5.02 -8.11 -22.67
C PRO A 87 -5.13 -6.95 -23.69
N GLY A 88 -4.61 -5.77 -23.34
CA GLY A 88 -4.73 -4.54 -24.15
C GLY A 88 -5.90 -3.62 -23.77
N ASP A 89 -6.82 -4.10 -22.93
CA ASP A 89 -7.87 -3.26 -22.34
C ASP A 89 -7.34 -2.41 -21.18
N VAL A 90 -8.16 -1.45 -20.77
CA VAL A 90 -8.00 -0.73 -19.50
C VAL A 90 -9.14 -1.08 -18.57
N LEU A 91 -8.81 -1.49 -17.35
CA LEU A 91 -9.76 -1.67 -16.26
C LEU A 91 -9.93 -0.35 -15.50
N LEU A 92 -11.08 0.29 -15.67
CA LEU A 92 -11.49 1.44 -14.85
C LEU A 92 -12.06 0.92 -13.53
N VAL A 93 -11.41 1.28 -12.43
CA VAL A 93 -11.86 1.00 -11.06
C VAL A 93 -12.32 2.30 -10.42
N GLU A 94 -13.60 2.37 -10.06
CA GLU A 94 -14.19 3.48 -9.30
C GLU A 94 -14.22 3.07 -7.82
N ILE A 95 -13.40 3.71 -6.97
CA ILE A 95 -13.39 3.49 -5.52
C ILE A 95 -14.57 4.26 -4.93
N GLN A 96 -15.65 3.58 -4.59
CA GLN A 96 -16.86 4.26 -4.11
C GLN A 96 -16.78 4.60 -2.62
N ASP A 97 -16.28 3.67 -1.81
CA ASP A 97 -16.10 3.86 -0.38
C ASP A 97 -15.08 2.88 0.19
N ILE A 98 -14.47 3.22 1.33
CA ILE A 98 -13.57 2.37 2.10
C ILE A 98 -13.84 2.63 3.58
N GLN A 99 -14.06 1.57 4.36
CA GLN A 99 -14.37 1.67 5.78
C GLN A 99 -13.62 0.61 6.57
N PRO A 100 -13.16 0.91 7.80
CA PRO A 100 -12.68 -0.13 8.71
C PRO A 100 -13.82 -1.09 9.07
N PHE A 101 -13.47 -2.28 9.53
CA PHE A 101 -14.46 -3.16 10.15
C PHE A 101 -15.01 -2.54 11.44
N GLN A 102 -16.34 -2.46 11.58
CA GLN A 102 -16.97 -1.80 12.73
C GLN A 102 -16.65 -2.46 14.08
N ASN A 103 -16.37 -3.77 14.08
CA ASN A 103 -15.96 -4.52 15.28
C ASN A 103 -14.43 -4.56 15.48
N GLN A 104 -13.67 -3.81 14.67
CA GLN A 104 -12.24 -3.56 14.85
C GLN A 104 -11.92 -2.12 14.41
N PRO A 105 -12.44 -1.10 15.11
CA PRO A 105 -12.26 0.29 14.73
C PRO A 105 -10.89 0.82 15.20
N TRP A 106 -9.81 0.12 14.83
CA TRP A 106 -8.44 0.53 15.12
C TRP A 106 -7.48 0.12 14.01
N GLY A 107 -6.35 0.81 13.94
CA GLY A 107 -5.24 0.51 13.05
C GLY A 107 -3.90 0.79 13.71
N PHE A 108 -2.80 0.59 12.97
CA PHE A 108 -1.46 0.79 13.49
C PHE A 108 -0.56 1.53 12.52
N THR A 109 0.45 2.20 13.05
CA THR A 109 1.60 2.70 12.30
C THR A 109 2.83 2.19 13.02
N GLY A 110 3.83 1.72 12.28
CA GLY A 110 5.09 1.24 12.79
C GLY A 110 6.30 1.98 12.23
N VAL A 111 7.43 1.79 12.90
CA VAL A 111 8.76 1.95 12.34
C VAL A 111 9.41 0.58 12.46
N PHE A 112 9.88 0.01 11.35
CA PHE A 112 10.61 -1.25 11.42
C PHE A 112 11.98 -1.07 12.07
N SER A 113 12.48 -2.14 12.68
CA SER A 113 13.91 -2.18 13.02
C SER A 113 14.75 -2.11 11.75
N LYS A 114 15.89 -1.42 11.80
CA LYS A 114 16.89 -1.42 10.72
C LYS A 114 17.30 -2.83 10.28
N ASN A 115 17.27 -3.79 11.20
CA ASN A 115 17.66 -5.18 10.94
C ASN A 115 16.52 -6.04 10.39
N ASN A 116 15.28 -5.54 10.33
CA ASN A 116 14.12 -6.26 9.83
C ASN A 116 13.15 -5.30 9.13
N GLY A 117 13.46 -4.91 7.89
CA GLY A 117 12.65 -4.00 7.07
C GLY A 117 13.35 -2.67 6.83
N GLY A 118 13.72 -1.96 7.89
CA GLY A 118 14.28 -0.60 7.79
C GLY A 118 13.24 0.45 7.37
N GLY A 119 13.69 1.55 6.78
CA GLY A 119 12.81 2.65 6.39
C GLY A 119 13.60 3.92 6.08
N PHE A 120 12.88 4.98 5.70
CA PHE A 120 13.48 6.20 5.15
C PHE A 120 14.48 6.89 6.09
N LEU A 121 14.23 6.82 7.40
CA LEU A 121 15.05 7.42 8.46
C LEU A 121 15.74 6.38 9.37
N SER A 122 15.85 5.12 8.92
CA SER A 122 16.40 4.00 9.70
C SER A 122 17.85 4.18 10.17
N GLU A 123 18.62 5.07 9.54
CA GLU A 123 19.95 5.47 9.99
C GLU A 123 19.91 6.19 11.35
N PHE A 124 18.89 7.03 11.56
CA PHE A 124 18.71 7.82 12.78
C PHE A 124 17.81 7.14 13.80
N TYR A 125 16.84 6.37 13.32
CA TYR A 125 15.82 5.69 14.12
C TYR A 125 15.84 4.18 13.84
N PRO A 126 16.87 3.46 14.32
CA PRO A 126 17.10 2.05 13.95
C PRO A 126 16.23 1.05 14.73
N GLN A 127 15.52 1.50 15.78
CA GLN A 127 14.71 0.63 16.63
C GLN A 127 13.27 0.57 16.13
N ALA A 128 12.60 -0.54 16.41
CA ALA A 128 11.19 -0.66 16.09
C ALA A 128 10.34 0.25 17.01
N ALA A 129 9.28 0.83 16.47
CA ALA A 129 8.30 1.61 17.22
C ALA A 129 6.88 1.36 16.68
N LYS A 130 5.85 1.63 17.49
CA LYS A 130 4.45 1.42 17.12
C LYS A 130 3.52 2.49 17.72
N ALA A 131 2.64 3.03 16.89
CA ALA A 131 1.46 3.79 17.29
C ALA A 131 0.20 2.98 16.99
N ILE A 132 -0.74 2.91 17.94
CA ILE A 132 -2.09 2.41 17.68
C ILE A 132 -3.03 3.59 17.53
N TRP A 133 -3.92 3.51 16.54
CA TRP A 133 -4.90 4.53 16.22
C TRP A 133 -6.30 3.98 16.42
N ASP A 134 -7.11 4.70 17.18
CA ASP A 134 -8.53 4.39 17.37
C ASP A 134 -9.36 5.23 16.37
N PHE A 135 -10.38 4.62 15.77
CA PHE A 135 -11.23 5.23 14.74
C PHE A 135 -12.56 5.71 15.34
N GLU A 136 -12.86 6.99 15.14
CA GLU A 136 -14.08 7.66 15.58
C GLU A 136 -14.80 8.29 14.38
N GLY A 137 -15.62 7.50 13.71
CA GLY A 137 -16.26 7.91 12.46
C GLY A 137 -15.21 8.20 11.38
N ILE A 138 -15.10 9.46 10.96
CA ILE A 138 -14.09 9.88 9.97
C ILE A 138 -12.75 10.28 10.59
N PHE A 139 -12.66 10.33 11.92
CA PHE A 139 -11.47 10.80 12.64
C PHE A 139 -10.66 9.64 13.22
N CYS A 140 -9.39 9.91 13.50
CA CYS A 140 -8.54 9.04 14.30
C CYS A 140 -7.73 9.84 15.32
N SER A 141 -7.32 9.15 16.38
CA SER A 141 -6.36 9.63 17.38
C SER A 141 -5.54 8.47 17.91
N SER A 142 -4.35 8.75 18.45
CA SER A 142 -3.49 7.72 19.04
C SER A 142 -3.23 8.02 20.51
N ARG A 143 -3.40 7.01 21.36
CA ARG A 143 -2.95 7.08 22.77
C ARG A 143 -1.42 7.23 22.91
N HIS A 144 -0.66 6.91 21.86
CA HIS A 144 0.80 7.04 21.84
C HIS A 144 1.27 8.41 21.35
N ILE A 145 0.39 9.22 20.74
CA ILE A 145 0.70 10.56 20.22
C ILE A 145 -0.35 11.56 20.75
N PRO A 146 -0.24 12.00 22.02
CA PRO A 146 -1.24 12.84 22.66
C PRO A 146 -1.43 14.17 21.94
N GLY A 147 -2.67 14.69 21.92
CA GLY A 147 -2.99 15.98 21.32
C GLY A 147 -3.17 15.96 19.80
N VAL A 148 -3.03 14.79 19.16
CA VAL A 148 -3.26 14.62 17.72
C VAL A 148 -4.62 13.98 17.46
N ARG A 149 -5.42 14.64 16.62
CA ARG A 149 -6.66 14.12 16.06
C ARG A 149 -6.90 14.70 14.69
N PHE A 150 -7.16 13.87 13.67
CA PHE A 150 -7.41 14.33 12.30
C PHE A 150 -8.38 13.42 11.56
N ALA A 151 -9.00 13.96 10.51
CA ALA A 151 -9.85 13.18 9.61
C ALA A 151 -8.97 12.34 8.67
N GLY A 152 -9.30 11.06 8.52
CA GLY A 152 -8.55 10.14 7.68
C GLY A 152 -8.76 10.40 6.19
N LEU A 153 -7.69 10.30 5.42
CA LEU A 153 -7.74 10.21 3.95
C LEU A 153 -7.66 8.74 3.56
N ILE A 154 -8.81 8.06 3.62
CA ILE A 154 -8.88 6.60 3.51
C ILE A 154 -8.65 6.14 2.05
N HIS A 155 -7.72 5.22 1.83
CA HIS A 155 -7.29 4.70 0.52
C HIS A 155 -6.75 3.26 0.63
N PRO A 156 -6.65 2.50 -0.48
CA PRO A 156 -5.82 1.31 -0.52
C PRO A 156 -4.36 1.68 -0.86
N GLY A 157 -3.40 1.12 -0.15
CA GLY A 157 -1.98 1.13 -0.55
C GLY A 157 -1.74 0.29 -1.80
N ILE A 158 -2.42 -0.87 -1.86
CA ILE A 158 -2.28 -1.85 -2.95
C ILE A 158 -3.57 -2.03 -3.73
N LEU A 159 -3.52 -1.72 -5.03
CA LEU A 159 -4.45 -2.24 -6.03
C LEU A 159 -3.74 -2.47 -7.37
N GLY A 160 -4.16 -3.48 -8.12
CA GLY A 160 -3.53 -3.78 -9.41
C GLY A 160 -4.11 -4.99 -10.12
N CYS A 161 -3.77 -5.11 -11.40
CA CYS A 161 -4.07 -6.29 -12.22
C CYS A 161 -2.88 -7.26 -12.20
N ALA A 162 -3.12 -8.55 -12.48
CA ALA A 162 -2.03 -9.50 -12.60
C ALA A 162 -1.14 -9.18 -13.82
N PRO A 163 0.18 -9.39 -13.71
CA PRO A 163 1.09 -9.26 -14.86
C PRO A 163 0.90 -10.38 -15.87
N SER A 164 1.35 -10.17 -17.11
CA SER A 164 1.64 -11.28 -18.03
C SER A 164 2.90 -12.04 -17.59
N ALA A 165 3.17 -13.18 -18.21
CA ALA A 165 4.41 -13.93 -17.95
C ALA A 165 5.67 -13.13 -18.33
N GLU A 166 5.62 -12.37 -19.42
CA GLU A 166 6.72 -11.52 -19.88
C GLU A 166 7.00 -10.38 -18.92
N ILE A 167 5.95 -9.72 -18.43
CA ILE A 167 6.07 -8.64 -17.44
C ILE A 167 6.65 -9.18 -16.12
N LEU A 168 6.16 -10.33 -15.64
CA LEU A 168 6.70 -10.97 -14.45
C LEU A 168 8.19 -11.32 -14.60
N ALA A 169 8.57 -11.90 -15.75
CA ALA A 169 9.96 -12.23 -16.04
C ALA A 169 10.85 -10.98 -16.05
N GLU A 170 10.37 -9.88 -16.62
CA GLU A 170 11.10 -8.61 -16.66
C GLU A 170 11.28 -8.00 -15.26
N TRP A 171 10.26 -8.06 -14.41
CA TRP A 171 10.36 -7.63 -13.00
C TRP A 171 11.43 -8.42 -12.26
N ASN A 172 11.36 -9.75 -12.33
CA ASN A 172 12.31 -10.63 -11.68
C ASN A 172 13.74 -10.39 -12.20
N ARG A 173 13.91 -10.17 -13.51
CA ARG A 173 15.22 -9.87 -14.11
C ARG A 173 15.81 -8.57 -13.58
N ARG A 174 15.11 -7.45 -13.72
CA ARG A 174 15.64 -6.12 -13.35
C ARG A 174 15.85 -5.97 -11.84
N GLU A 175 14.99 -6.57 -11.03
CA GLU A 175 15.14 -6.58 -9.56
C GLU A 175 16.33 -7.46 -9.13
N SER A 176 16.54 -8.60 -9.80
CA SER A 176 17.72 -9.45 -9.56
C SER A 176 19.02 -8.78 -9.96
N GLU A 177 19.04 -8.06 -11.09
CA GLU A 177 20.20 -7.28 -11.54
C GLU A 177 20.59 -6.21 -10.51
N LEU A 178 19.60 -5.51 -9.94
CA LEU A 178 19.84 -4.52 -8.89
C LEU A 178 20.42 -5.15 -7.62
N VAL A 179 19.88 -6.29 -7.18
CA VAL A 179 20.41 -7.03 -6.02
C VAL A 179 21.85 -7.49 -6.27
N GLN A 180 22.17 -7.94 -7.48
CA GLN A 180 23.53 -8.33 -7.87
C GLN A 180 24.48 -7.13 -7.90
N GLU A 181 24.05 -5.99 -8.45
CA GLU A 181 24.85 -4.76 -8.54
C GLU A 181 25.24 -4.22 -7.15
N TYR A 182 24.29 -4.22 -6.22
CA TYR A 182 24.50 -3.69 -4.86
C TYR A 182 24.99 -4.75 -3.85
N GLY A 183 24.96 -6.04 -4.22
CA GLY A 183 25.35 -7.15 -3.34
C GLY A 183 24.48 -7.28 -2.08
N SER A 184 23.24 -6.78 -2.12
CA SER A 184 22.32 -6.75 -0.96
C SER A 184 20.88 -6.97 -1.42
N ASP A 185 20.12 -7.78 -0.70
CA ASP A 185 18.69 -8.00 -0.95
C ASP A 185 17.80 -6.90 -0.36
N THR A 186 18.38 -5.90 0.30
CA THR A 186 17.66 -4.76 0.86
C THR A 186 17.18 -3.79 -0.21
N VAL A 187 17.80 -3.79 -1.40
CA VAL A 187 17.45 -2.88 -2.51
C VAL A 187 16.26 -3.38 -3.33
N ALA A 188 16.00 -4.69 -3.34
CA ALA A 188 14.81 -5.30 -3.91
C ALA A 188 14.58 -6.69 -3.32
N ARG A 189 13.31 -7.05 -3.08
CA ARG A 189 12.92 -8.36 -2.54
C ARG A 189 12.52 -9.30 -3.67
N LEU A 190 13.42 -10.22 -4.00
CA LEU A 190 13.24 -11.25 -5.02
C LEU A 190 12.11 -12.24 -4.64
N PRO A 191 11.64 -13.09 -5.57
CA PRO A 191 10.72 -14.18 -5.25
C PRO A 191 11.17 -14.98 -4.02
N GLU A 192 10.23 -15.17 -3.09
CA GLU A 192 10.46 -15.81 -1.79
C GLU A 192 9.41 -16.91 -1.61
N PRO A 193 9.81 -18.20 -1.69
CA PRO A 193 8.90 -19.32 -1.48
C PRO A 193 8.37 -19.40 -0.05
N ARG A 194 9.12 -18.92 0.96
CA ARG A 194 8.69 -18.96 2.35
C ARG A 194 7.42 -18.11 2.53
N ASN A 195 6.41 -18.71 3.14
CA ASN A 195 5.10 -18.10 3.38
C ASN A 195 4.41 -17.57 2.11
N ALA A 196 4.76 -18.05 0.92
CA ALA A 196 4.04 -17.72 -0.30
C ALA A 196 2.63 -18.31 -0.27
N HIS A 197 1.61 -17.46 -0.37
CA HIS A 197 0.21 -17.84 -0.49
C HIS A 197 -0.27 -17.54 -1.91
N THR A 198 -0.70 -18.58 -2.59
CA THR A 198 -0.98 -18.58 -4.03
C THR A 198 -2.49 -18.61 -4.33
N GLY A 199 -3.33 -18.06 -3.45
CA GLY A 199 -4.78 -18.26 -3.50
C GLY A 199 -5.14 -19.74 -3.40
N SER A 200 -6.01 -20.20 -4.29
CA SER A 200 -6.44 -21.60 -4.39
C SER A 200 -5.60 -22.44 -5.37
N ALA A 201 -4.41 -22.00 -5.77
CA ALA A 201 -3.54 -22.81 -6.63
C ALA A 201 -3.05 -24.07 -5.91
N GLU A 202 -2.94 -25.18 -6.64
CA GLU A 202 -2.48 -26.47 -6.12
C GLU A 202 -1.39 -27.08 -7.02
N GLY A 203 -0.71 -28.12 -6.52
CA GLY A 203 0.25 -28.91 -7.29
C GLY A 203 1.38 -28.09 -7.92
N GLU A 204 1.68 -28.37 -9.18
CA GLU A 204 2.79 -27.69 -9.88
C GLU A 204 2.51 -26.20 -10.10
N VAL A 205 1.25 -25.77 -10.20
CA VAL A 205 0.91 -24.34 -10.33
C VAL A 205 1.28 -23.61 -9.05
N HIS A 206 0.91 -24.15 -7.88
CA HIS A 206 1.34 -23.61 -6.59
C HIS A 206 2.88 -23.57 -6.49
N ALA A 207 3.55 -24.68 -6.79
CA ALA A 207 5.01 -24.77 -6.69
C ALA A 207 5.72 -23.76 -7.62
N ARG A 208 5.21 -23.55 -8.83
CA ARG A 208 5.71 -22.53 -9.76
C ARG A 208 5.52 -21.13 -9.18
N ILE A 209 4.32 -20.79 -8.72
CA ILE A 209 4.04 -19.47 -8.15
C ILE A 209 4.95 -19.17 -6.95
N CYS A 210 5.19 -20.15 -6.08
CA CYS A 210 6.10 -19.98 -4.95
C CYS A 210 7.55 -19.69 -5.38
N ARG A 211 8.01 -20.27 -6.51
CA ARG A 211 9.38 -20.07 -7.03
C ARG A 211 9.56 -18.75 -7.77
N GLU A 212 8.58 -18.33 -8.57
CA GLU A 212 8.74 -17.21 -9.51
C GLU A 212 7.83 -16.00 -9.22
N GLY A 213 6.84 -16.15 -8.35
CA GLY A 213 5.89 -15.09 -8.02
C GLY A 213 6.60 -13.90 -7.38
N ALA A 214 6.43 -12.72 -7.99
CA ALA A 214 7.06 -11.50 -7.51
C ALA A 214 6.45 -11.07 -6.16
N ARG A 215 7.28 -10.48 -5.31
CA ARG A 215 6.82 -9.87 -4.05
C ARG A 215 5.91 -8.68 -4.35
N THR A 216 4.91 -8.48 -3.49
CA THR A 216 3.95 -7.36 -3.60
C THR A 216 4.49 -6.06 -2.99
N ILE A 217 5.76 -6.02 -2.55
CA ILE A 217 6.37 -4.89 -1.83
C ILE A 217 6.49 -3.62 -2.69
N PRO A 218 7.09 -3.65 -3.89
CA PRO A 218 7.13 -2.46 -4.72
C PRO A 218 5.88 -2.36 -5.61
N GLY A 219 5.37 -1.15 -5.74
CA GLY A 219 4.57 -0.76 -6.90
C GLY A 219 5.41 -0.84 -8.16
N ARG A 220 4.78 -1.18 -9.28
CA ARG A 220 5.45 -1.34 -10.56
C ARG A 220 4.73 -0.54 -11.64
N PRO A 221 5.46 0.15 -12.53
CA PRO A 221 4.87 1.04 -13.50
C PRO A 221 3.94 0.29 -14.46
N GLU A 222 4.11 -1.01 -14.66
CA GLU A 222 3.32 -1.77 -15.61
C GLU A 222 1.91 -2.11 -15.11
N HIS A 223 1.63 -2.11 -13.79
CA HIS A 223 0.33 -2.62 -13.29
C HIS A 223 -0.24 -1.91 -12.06
N GLY A 224 0.51 -0.99 -11.45
CA GLY A 224 0.17 -0.44 -10.14
C GLY A 224 0.79 -1.28 -9.04
N GLY A 225 -0.04 -1.97 -8.25
CA GLY A 225 0.43 -2.71 -7.08
C GLY A 225 0.57 -1.76 -5.89
N ASN A 226 1.69 -1.87 -5.17
CA ASN A 226 1.93 -1.09 -3.95
C ASN A 226 2.44 0.32 -4.24
N CYS A 227 1.52 1.23 -4.56
CA CYS A 227 1.89 2.59 -4.94
C CYS A 227 1.84 3.57 -3.77
N ASP A 228 1.08 3.26 -2.71
CA ASP A 228 0.97 4.08 -1.50
C ASP A 228 0.69 5.55 -1.78
N ILE A 229 -0.26 5.79 -2.70
CA ILE A 229 -0.67 7.14 -3.09
C ILE A 229 -1.89 7.52 -2.25
N LYS A 230 -1.69 8.29 -1.18
CA LYS A 230 -2.77 8.72 -0.29
C LYS A 230 -3.96 9.38 -1.01
N ASN A 231 -3.69 10.04 -2.14
CA ASN A 231 -4.71 10.72 -2.94
C ASN A 231 -5.56 9.76 -3.80
N LEU A 232 -5.15 8.50 -4.00
CA LEU A 232 -5.94 7.42 -4.61
C LEU A 232 -7.00 6.91 -3.62
N SER A 233 -7.81 7.84 -3.13
CA SER A 233 -8.72 7.66 -2.00
C SER A 233 -10.17 7.47 -2.44
N ARG A 234 -11.08 7.41 -1.48
CA ARG A 234 -12.53 7.32 -1.73
C ARG A 234 -13.02 8.34 -2.76
N GLY A 235 -13.79 7.84 -3.72
CA GLY A 235 -14.31 8.58 -4.87
C GLY A 235 -13.37 8.64 -6.07
N SER A 236 -12.12 8.16 -5.94
CA SER A 236 -11.15 8.17 -7.04
C SER A 236 -11.51 7.19 -8.15
N LYS A 237 -11.02 7.48 -9.35
CA LYS A 237 -11.12 6.63 -10.53
C LYS A 237 -9.74 6.29 -11.02
N VAL A 238 -9.34 5.04 -10.92
CA VAL A 238 -8.04 4.56 -11.41
C VAL A 238 -8.21 3.72 -12.65
N TYR A 239 -7.27 3.87 -13.58
CA TYR A 239 -7.24 3.19 -14.85
C TYR A 239 -6.03 2.26 -14.84
N LEU A 240 -6.27 0.95 -14.84
CA LEU A 240 -5.25 -0.07 -14.77
C LEU A 240 -5.09 -0.79 -16.11
N PRO A 241 -3.87 -1.00 -16.61
CA PRO A 241 -3.64 -1.81 -17.80
C PRO A 241 -3.98 -3.28 -17.54
N VAL A 242 -4.56 -3.95 -18.54
CA VAL A 242 -4.91 -5.37 -18.49
C VAL A 242 -3.90 -6.18 -19.30
N HIS A 243 -3.25 -7.14 -18.65
CA HIS A 243 -2.18 -7.96 -19.25
C HIS A 243 -2.53 -9.45 -19.37
N VAL A 244 -3.61 -9.89 -18.72
CA VAL A 244 -4.09 -11.28 -18.74
C VAL A 244 -5.62 -11.32 -18.89
N PRO A 245 -6.20 -12.41 -19.42
CA PRO A 245 -7.64 -12.57 -19.49
C PRO A 245 -8.33 -12.40 -18.12
N GLY A 246 -9.40 -11.63 -18.11
CA GLY A 246 -10.16 -11.29 -16.90
C GLY A 246 -9.47 -10.28 -15.97
N ALA A 247 -8.35 -9.68 -16.38
CA ALA A 247 -7.51 -8.75 -15.61
C ALA A 247 -6.88 -9.29 -14.32
N LYS A 248 -7.55 -10.20 -13.60
CA LYS A 248 -7.13 -10.76 -12.32
C LYS A 248 -6.78 -9.64 -11.33
N PHE A 249 -7.75 -8.79 -11.05
CA PHE A 249 -7.60 -7.63 -10.16
C PHE A 249 -7.50 -8.06 -8.69
N SER A 250 -6.58 -7.45 -7.93
CA SER A 250 -6.48 -7.65 -6.48
C SER A 250 -6.34 -6.32 -5.76
N VAL A 251 -6.77 -6.31 -4.50
CA VAL A 251 -6.71 -5.14 -3.61
C VAL A 251 -6.46 -5.57 -2.17
N GLY A 252 -5.75 -4.74 -1.42
CA GLY A 252 -5.47 -4.98 -0.01
C GLY A 252 -4.85 -3.73 0.60
N ASP A 253 -4.22 -3.92 1.76
CA ASP A 253 -3.38 -2.89 2.37
C ASP A 253 -4.15 -1.58 2.59
N LEU A 254 -5.27 -1.67 3.31
CA LEU A 254 -6.15 -0.52 3.46
C LEU A 254 -5.58 0.43 4.50
N HIS A 255 -5.49 1.70 4.14
CA HIS A 255 -4.97 2.77 4.96
C HIS A 255 -6.11 3.69 5.40
N PHE A 256 -6.24 3.92 6.71
CA PHE A 256 -7.14 4.94 7.22
C PHE A 256 -6.63 6.36 6.89
N SER A 257 -5.31 6.54 6.88
CA SER A 257 -4.63 7.77 6.47
C SER A 257 -3.15 7.51 6.25
N GLN A 258 -2.48 8.34 5.46
CA GLN A 258 -1.05 8.23 5.19
C GLN A 258 -0.46 9.61 4.88
N GLY A 259 0.80 9.83 5.22
CA GLY A 259 1.61 10.97 4.76
C GLY A 259 2.32 10.68 3.43
N ASP A 260 2.70 11.72 2.69
CA ASP A 260 3.45 11.51 1.45
C ASP A 260 4.80 10.82 1.70
N GLY A 261 5.08 9.82 0.86
CA GLY A 261 6.29 9.01 0.91
C GLY A 261 6.27 7.92 1.98
N GLU A 262 5.21 7.84 2.80
CA GLU A 262 4.98 6.72 3.74
C GLU A 262 6.24 6.41 4.57
N ILE A 263 6.88 7.47 5.07
CA ILE A 263 8.32 7.45 5.37
C ILE A 263 8.75 6.40 6.41
N SER A 264 7.83 5.92 7.25
CA SER A 264 8.13 4.88 8.26
C SER A 264 8.15 3.46 7.72
N PHE A 265 7.70 3.24 6.47
CA PHE A 265 7.62 1.97 5.73
C PHE A 265 6.71 0.89 6.31
N CYS A 266 6.60 0.77 7.64
CA CYS A 266 5.44 0.16 8.28
C CYS A 266 4.39 1.26 8.47
N GLY A 267 4.11 1.98 7.41
CA GLY A 267 3.50 3.30 7.43
C GLY A 267 2.04 3.27 7.03
N ALA A 268 1.50 4.46 6.80
CA ALA A 268 0.08 4.73 6.93
C ALA A 268 -0.48 4.38 8.32
N ILE A 269 -1.79 4.51 8.46
CA ILE A 269 -2.57 3.86 9.52
C ILE A 269 -3.19 2.62 8.92
N GLU A 270 -2.51 1.51 9.13
CA GLU A 270 -2.82 0.19 8.61
C GLU A 270 -4.09 -0.36 9.22
N MET A 271 -4.99 -0.91 8.40
CA MET A 271 -6.24 -1.47 8.89
C MET A 271 -6.77 -2.64 8.05
N ALA A 272 -7.52 -3.52 8.71
CA ALA A 272 -8.47 -4.39 8.05
C ALA A 272 -9.77 -3.63 7.77
N GLY A 273 -10.45 -3.92 6.66
CA GLY A 273 -11.65 -3.18 6.31
C GLY A 273 -12.38 -3.70 5.09
N VAL A 274 -13.28 -2.87 4.57
CA VAL A 274 -14.11 -3.16 3.41
C VAL A 274 -13.95 -2.05 2.39
N ILE A 275 -13.61 -2.41 1.17
CA ILE A 275 -13.61 -1.51 0.02
C ILE A 275 -14.81 -1.80 -0.88
N THR A 276 -15.55 -0.75 -1.24
CA THR A 276 -16.65 -0.82 -2.22
C THR A 276 -16.16 -0.23 -3.53
N ILE A 277 -16.16 -1.04 -4.59
CA ILE A 277 -15.63 -0.66 -5.90
C ILE A 277 -16.58 -1.05 -7.02
N LYS A 278 -16.46 -0.33 -8.14
CA LYS A 278 -17.12 -0.64 -9.39
C LYS A 278 -16.10 -0.74 -10.51
N PHE A 279 -16.29 -1.72 -11.38
CA PHE A 279 -15.42 -1.95 -12.54
C PHE A 279 -16.10 -1.58 -13.84
N ASN A 280 -15.36 -0.99 -14.77
CA ASN A 280 -15.74 -0.92 -16.17
C ASN A 280 -14.54 -1.30 -17.06
N VAL A 281 -14.76 -2.09 -18.10
CA VAL A 281 -13.72 -2.44 -19.08
C VAL A 281 -13.76 -1.47 -20.27
N ILE A 282 -12.63 -0.83 -20.55
CA ILE A 282 -12.44 0.03 -21.73
C ILE A 282 -11.69 -0.78 -22.78
N LYS A 283 -12.40 -1.21 -23.82
CA LYS A 283 -11.86 -2.08 -24.86
C LYS A 283 -10.77 -1.40 -25.67
N ASN A 284 -9.64 -2.09 -25.86
CA ASN A 284 -8.43 -1.56 -26.51
C ASN A 284 -7.94 -0.24 -25.88
N GLY A 285 -8.22 -0.05 -24.58
CA GLY A 285 -7.94 1.19 -23.88
C GLY A 285 -6.46 1.52 -23.86
N MET A 286 -5.57 0.52 -23.73
CA MET A 286 -4.14 0.79 -23.59
C MET A 286 -3.56 1.49 -24.82
N GLU A 287 -3.96 1.06 -26.01
CA GLU A 287 -3.59 1.71 -27.26
C GLU A 287 -4.23 3.09 -27.40
N GLN A 288 -5.54 3.20 -27.17
CA GLN A 288 -6.31 4.43 -27.38
C GLN A 288 -5.81 5.62 -26.54
N ILE A 289 -5.38 5.37 -25.31
CA ILE A 289 -4.88 6.41 -24.40
C ILE A 289 -3.36 6.36 -24.18
N GLY A 290 -2.64 5.54 -24.95
CA GLY A 290 -1.18 5.39 -24.82
C GLY A 290 -0.73 4.97 -23.42
N MET A 291 -1.51 4.12 -22.74
CA MET A 291 -1.29 3.73 -21.36
C MET A 291 -0.10 2.77 -21.24
N LYS A 292 0.97 3.26 -20.61
CA LYS A 292 2.12 2.44 -20.16
C LYS A 292 2.08 2.16 -18.66
N SER A 293 1.42 3.05 -17.91
CA SER A 293 1.33 2.99 -16.46
C SER A 293 -0.03 3.43 -15.98
N PRO A 294 -0.46 3.00 -14.79
CA PRO A 294 -1.69 3.47 -14.20
C PRO A 294 -1.76 4.98 -14.12
N LEU A 295 -2.96 5.51 -14.29
CA LEU A 295 -3.29 6.90 -14.00
C LEU A 295 -4.60 6.94 -13.22
N PHE A 296 -4.84 8.03 -12.49
CA PHE A 296 -6.07 8.17 -11.73
C PHE A 296 -6.55 9.62 -11.68
N HIS A 297 -7.87 9.77 -11.53
CA HIS A 297 -8.49 11.01 -11.10
C HIS A 297 -8.78 10.92 -9.61
N GLN A 298 -8.37 11.95 -8.87
CA GLN A 298 -8.66 12.05 -7.43
C GLN A 298 -10.16 12.13 -7.19
N GLY A 299 -10.59 11.49 -6.11
CA GLY A 299 -11.96 11.59 -5.63
C GLY A 299 -12.28 12.97 -5.05
N PRO A 300 -13.58 13.33 -4.93
CA PRO A 300 -14.00 14.60 -4.36
C PRO A 300 -13.97 14.63 -2.81
N VAL A 301 -13.49 13.56 -2.16
CA VAL A 301 -13.54 13.39 -0.69
C VAL A 301 -12.13 13.47 -0.12
N GLU A 302 -11.72 14.67 0.31
CA GLU A 302 -10.45 14.88 0.99
C GLU A 302 -10.61 15.72 2.27
N PRO A 303 -9.82 15.46 3.34
CA PRO A 303 -9.76 16.34 4.50
C PRO A 303 -9.26 17.74 4.13
N GLN A 304 -10.09 18.76 4.34
CA GLN A 304 -9.71 20.16 4.15
C GLN A 304 -9.14 20.74 5.45
N PHE A 305 -7.83 20.92 5.51
CA PHE A 305 -7.16 21.53 6.67
C PHE A 305 -7.13 23.08 6.63
N GLY A 306 -7.57 23.69 5.52
CA GLY A 306 -7.71 25.14 5.36
C GLY A 306 -6.41 25.86 4.93
N PRO A 307 -6.50 26.88 4.05
CA PRO A 307 -5.33 27.65 3.65
C PRO A 307 -4.76 28.40 4.86
N GLY A 308 -3.44 28.32 5.07
CA GLY A 308 -2.74 28.96 6.19
C GLY A 308 -2.55 28.10 7.44
N ARG A 309 -3.02 26.84 7.44
CA ARG A 309 -2.77 25.88 8.53
C ARG A 309 -1.56 24.97 8.33
N TYR A 310 -0.99 24.95 7.14
CA TYR A 310 0.26 24.24 6.88
C TYR A 310 1.44 25.05 7.40
N LEU A 311 2.28 24.41 8.21
CA LEU A 311 3.63 24.86 8.47
C LEU A 311 4.56 24.07 7.54
N THR A 312 5.15 24.76 6.56
CA THR A 312 5.99 24.14 5.53
C THR A 312 7.45 24.18 5.92
N PHE A 313 8.15 23.08 5.68
CA PHE A 313 9.59 22.93 5.89
C PHE A 313 10.28 22.66 4.56
N GLU A 314 11.52 23.13 4.44
CA GLU A 314 12.32 23.00 3.24
C GLU A 314 13.52 22.07 3.47
N GLY A 315 13.94 21.43 2.40
CA GLY A 315 15.10 20.56 2.36
C GLY A 315 15.81 20.71 1.02
N PHE A 316 17.09 20.42 1.03
CA PHE A 316 18.01 20.63 -0.07
C PHE A 316 18.81 19.34 -0.29
N SER A 317 19.39 19.16 -1.47
CA SER A 317 20.28 18.03 -1.78
C SER A 317 21.65 18.16 -1.08
N VAL A 318 21.63 18.38 0.23
CA VAL A 318 22.76 18.43 1.15
C VAL A 318 22.39 17.57 2.35
N ASP A 319 23.14 16.51 2.60
CA ASP A 319 22.83 15.61 3.71
C ASP A 319 23.25 16.16 5.07
N HIS A 320 22.84 15.47 6.13
CA HIS A 320 23.17 15.78 7.52
C HIS A 320 24.66 15.87 7.86
N ASN A 321 25.56 15.35 7.01
CA ASN A 321 27.02 15.48 7.16
C ASN A 321 27.58 16.68 6.40
N GLY A 322 26.72 17.46 5.73
CA GLY A 322 27.11 18.60 4.90
C GLY A 322 27.61 18.20 3.51
N LYS A 323 27.46 16.94 3.09
CA LYS A 323 27.87 16.51 1.74
C LYS A 323 26.83 16.99 0.72
N GLN A 324 27.32 17.65 -0.32
CA GLN A 324 26.53 18.07 -1.47
C GLN A 324 26.19 16.87 -2.37
N HIS A 325 24.92 16.75 -2.74
CA HIS A 325 24.39 15.81 -3.73
C HIS A 325 23.85 16.58 -4.94
N TYR A 326 23.77 15.92 -6.10
CA TYR A 326 23.32 16.54 -7.35
C TYR A 326 21.86 16.15 -7.65
N LEU A 327 20.95 17.12 -7.59
CA LEU A 327 19.51 16.96 -7.90
C LEU A 327 18.86 15.76 -7.19
N ASP A 328 19.22 15.55 -5.92
CA ASP A 328 18.74 14.42 -5.12
C ASP A 328 17.54 14.84 -4.26
N ALA A 329 16.33 14.54 -4.75
CA ALA A 329 15.08 14.79 -4.05
C ALA A 329 14.88 13.89 -2.82
N THR A 330 15.48 12.70 -2.84
CA THR A 330 15.41 11.74 -1.72
C THR A 330 16.16 12.30 -0.51
N VAL A 331 17.39 12.79 -0.71
CA VAL A 331 18.16 13.49 0.34
C VAL A 331 17.42 14.74 0.80
N ALA A 332 16.92 15.56 -0.12
CA ALA A 332 16.19 16.77 0.23
C ALA A 332 14.98 16.47 1.12
N TYR A 333 14.14 15.50 0.75
CA TYR A 333 12.95 15.12 1.52
C TYR A 333 13.32 14.50 2.88
N ARG A 334 14.41 13.73 2.95
CA ARG A 334 14.94 13.16 4.20
C ARG A 334 15.27 14.25 5.20
N GLU A 335 16.03 15.25 4.76
CA GLU A 335 16.44 16.35 5.62
C GLU A 335 15.28 17.29 5.97
N THR A 336 14.27 17.44 5.09
CA THR A 336 13.00 18.10 5.46
C THR A 336 12.33 17.39 6.62
N CYS A 337 12.16 16.06 6.55
CA CYS A 337 11.51 15.30 7.61
C CYS A 337 12.27 15.41 8.95
N ARG A 338 13.61 15.36 8.91
CA ARG A 338 14.45 15.55 10.11
C ARG A 338 14.24 16.93 10.74
N ARG A 339 14.15 17.99 9.93
CA ARG A 339 13.86 19.35 10.42
C ARG A 339 12.48 19.46 11.07
N VAL A 340 11.47 18.77 10.54
CA VAL A 340 10.14 18.72 11.17
C VAL A 340 10.22 18.06 12.54
N ILE A 341 10.94 16.93 12.65
CA ILE A 341 11.17 16.23 13.92
C ILE A 341 11.86 17.16 14.93
N GLU A 342 12.96 17.81 14.52
CA GLU A 342 13.68 18.78 15.35
C GLU A 342 12.81 19.95 15.84
N TYR A 343 11.92 20.45 14.99
CA TYR A 343 11.00 21.52 15.34
C TYR A 343 9.96 21.05 16.37
N LEU A 344 9.34 19.89 16.15
CA LEU A 344 8.27 19.39 17.00
C LEU A 344 8.74 18.87 18.36
N ARG A 345 10.03 18.54 18.53
CA ARG A 345 10.65 18.29 19.85
C ARG A 345 10.39 19.41 20.87
N ARG A 346 10.27 20.66 20.40
CA ARG A 346 10.02 21.84 21.24
C ARG A 346 8.65 21.81 21.92
N TYR A 347 7.74 20.96 21.45
CA TYR A 347 6.38 20.79 21.94
C TYR A 347 6.19 19.46 22.69
N ALA A 348 7.28 18.93 23.28
CA ALA A 348 7.30 17.71 24.10
C ALA A 348 6.98 16.39 23.37
N TYR A 349 6.97 16.38 22.03
CA TYR A 349 6.99 15.13 21.27
C TYR A 349 8.39 14.54 21.23
N ASN A 350 8.50 13.22 21.38
CA ASN A 350 9.74 12.51 21.08
C ASN A 350 9.87 12.22 19.58
N ASP A 351 11.08 11.86 19.15
CA ASP A 351 11.39 11.71 17.72
C ASP A 351 10.56 10.62 17.03
N TYR A 352 10.34 9.49 17.70
CA TYR A 352 9.53 8.39 17.15
C TYR A 352 8.05 8.78 17.03
N GLN A 353 7.51 9.55 17.97
CA GLN A 353 6.13 10.07 17.87
C GLN A 353 5.99 10.95 16.62
N VAL A 354 6.94 11.85 16.38
CA VAL A 354 6.88 12.71 15.19
C VAL A 354 7.11 11.91 13.90
N TYR A 355 8.03 10.95 13.90
CA TYR A 355 8.28 10.11 12.74
C TYR A 355 7.06 9.27 12.37
N LEU A 356 6.42 8.62 13.34
CA LEU A 356 5.15 7.91 13.15
C LEU A 356 4.07 8.87 12.63
N LEU A 357 3.95 10.07 13.24
CA LEU A 357 2.98 11.08 12.82
C LEU A 357 3.15 11.51 11.36
N LEU A 358 4.39 11.76 10.92
CA LEU A 358 4.71 12.14 9.54
C LEU A 358 4.35 11.06 8.52
N SER A 359 4.37 9.79 8.93
CA SER A 359 4.01 8.66 8.06
C SER A 359 2.50 8.45 7.91
N CYS A 360 1.69 8.92 8.87
CA CYS A 360 0.27 8.60 8.94
C CYS A 360 -0.68 9.81 8.84
N ALA A 361 -0.29 10.97 9.36
CA ALA A 361 -1.04 12.20 9.13
C ALA A 361 -0.89 12.59 7.64
N PRO A 362 -1.92 13.18 7.02
CA PRO A 362 -1.93 13.51 5.59
C PRO A 362 -1.06 14.74 5.25
N VAL A 363 0.21 14.67 5.63
CA VAL A 363 1.25 15.65 5.29
C VAL A 363 1.51 15.62 3.79
N GLN A 364 2.04 16.74 3.29
CA GLN A 364 2.31 16.94 1.87
C GLN A 364 3.82 16.98 1.63
N GLY A 365 4.27 16.20 0.65
CA GLY A 365 5.64 16.18 0.14
C GLY A 365 5.64 16.71 -1.28
N HIS A 366 6.40 17.78 -1.53
CA HIS A 366 6.47 18.42 -2.84
C HIS A 366 7.90 18.44 -3.36
N ILE A 367 8.08 18.00 -4.61
CA ILE A 367 9.28 18.33 -5.39
C ILE A 367 9.07 19.75 -5.95
N ALA A 368 9.51 20.76 -5.18
CA ALA A 368 9.22 22.16 -5.49
C ALA A 368 10.01 22.69 -6.70
N ARG A 369 11.30 22.38 -6.79
CA ARG A 369 12.16 22.68 -7.93
C ARG A 369 13.24 21.60 -8.04
N PRO A 370 13.42 20.96 -9.21
CA PRO A 370 14.51 20.01 -9.41
C PRO A 370 15.88 20.70 -9.38
N GLY A 371 15.99 21.88 -10.00
CA GLY A 371 17.16 22.74 -10.12
C GLY A 371 16.85 23.87 -11.09
#